data_AF-A0A062VAY3-F1
#
_entry.id   AF-A0A062VAY3-F1
#
_cell.length_a   1.000
_cell.length_b   1.000
_cell.length_c   1.000
_cell.angle_alpha   90.00
_cell.angle_beta   90.00
_cell.angle_gamma   90.00
#
_symmetry.space_group_name_H-M   'P 1'
#
loop_
_entity.id
_entity.type
_entity.pdbx_description
1 polymer ?
#
loop_
_entity_poly.entity_id
_entity_poly.type
_entity_poly.pdbx_seq_one_letter_code
_entity_poly.pdbx_strand_id
1 'polypeptide(L)'
;MRCASFTLAACLALLLAACAPGEQAAAPVAGPPVPSDSLTRPPLAPEPVSLTPEAEAMKAAILREAERGALRSLARLAGEQEGFMSNVGGRDHFEFWDLLRRTGVDPNRKLRDLFEGPPGKREIDGEIWFVWPDIAAKDVRDLIPEKLTFVERRRLRELIGEDGIDRIRAGEGYPGMRTAISAEGRWVYFVLGQDGEE
;
A
#
# COMPACT_ATOMS: atom_id res chain seq x y z
N MET A 1 54.71 20.98 26.29
CA MET A 1 55.20 22.22 26.94
C MET A 1 56.34 22.81 26.09
N ARG A 2 56.29 24.14 25.85
CA ARG A 2 57.27 25.05 25.20
C ARG A 2 57.27 25.00 23.65
N CYS A 3 56.69 25.98 22.92
CA CYS A 3 57.08 27.40 22.66
C CYS A 3 58.42 27.48 21.87
N ALA A 4 58.65 28.27 20.81
CA ALA A 4 58.09 29.50 20.22
C ALA A 4 58.59 29.57 18.73
N SER A 5 57.80 29.98 17.72
CA SER A 5 57.55 31.35 17.19
C SER A 5 58.73 32.04 16.48
N PHE A 6 58.39 32.88 15.48
CA PHE A 6 59.13 33.98 14.80
C PHE A 6 59.96 33.59 13.53
N THR A 7 59.99 34.28 12.37
CA THR A 7 59.40 35.49 11.72
C THR A 7 59.92 35.41 10.24
N LEU A 8 59.16 35.60 9.15
CA LEU A 8 58.73 36.84 8.47
C LEU A 8 59.66 37.35 7.33
N ALA A 9 59.02 38.01 6.35
CA ALA A 9 59.52 38.84 5.23
C ALA A 9 59.89 38.09 3.92
N ALA A 10 59.15 38.20 2.79
CA ALA A 10 58.64 39.33 1.98
C ALA A 10 59.55 39.63 0.76
N CYS A 11 58.97 39.63 -0.45
CA CYS A 11 59.24 40.62 -1.51
C CYS A 11 58.41 40.35 -2.80
N LEU A 12 57.37 41.17 -2.92
CA LEU A 12 56.82 41.87 -4.10
C LEU A 12 57.48 41.66 -5.48
N ALA A 13 56.66 41.41 -6.51
CA ALA A 13 56.81 42.02 -7.83
C ALA A 13 55.46 42.06 -8.57
N LEU A 14 54.92 43.27 -8.72
CA LEU A 14 53.83 43.63 -9.64
C LEU A 14 54.35 43.62 -11.08
N LEU A 15 53.59 43.03 -12.00
CA LEU A 15 53.55 43.47 -13.40
C LEU A 15 52.11 43.52 -13.87
N LEU A 16 51.64 44.75 -14.10
CA LEU A 16 50.41 45.10 -14.81
C LEU A 16 50.65 44.87 -16.30
N ALA A 17 49.80 44.06 -16.92
CA ALA A 17 49.54 44.12 -18.35
C ALA A 17 48.02 44.21 -18.55
N ALA A 18 47.60 45.38 -19.02
CA ALA A 18 46.25 45.67 -19.45
C ALA A 18 45.94 44.93 -20.77
N CYS A 19 44.69 44.45 -20.93
CA CYS A 19 43.86 44.67 -22.14
C CYS A 19 42.52 43.91 -22.05
N ALA A 20 41.43 44.71 -22.03
CA ALA A 20 40.06 44.46 -22.50
C ALA A 20 39.23 43.26 -21.97
N PRO A 21 37.99 43.50 -21.46
CA PRO A 21 36.99 42.45 -21.33
C PRO A 21 36.41 42.15 -22.71
N GLY A 22 36.81 41.03 -23.30
CA GLY A 22 36.09 40.42 -24.41
C GLY A 22 34.84 39.73 -23.87
N GLU A 23 33.70 40.39 -24.00
CA GLU A 23 32.38 39.82 -23.76
C GLU A 23 32.13 38.70 -24.77
N GLN A 24 32.57 37.48 -24.44
CA GLN A 24 32.11 36.28 -25.11
C GLN A 24 30.78 35.91 -24.48
N ALA A 25 29.70 36.23 -25.20
CA ALA A 25 28.37 35.67 -24.94
C ALA A 25 28.49 34.14 -24.98
N ALA A 26 28.64 33.53 -23.81
CA ALA A 26 28.52 32.09 -23.65
C ALA A 26 27.10 31.72 -24.06
N ALA A 27 26.96 31.01 -25.19
CA ALA A 27 25.72 30.38 -25.55
C ALA A 27 25.25 29.51 -24.36
N PRO A 28 23.97 29.57 -23.97
CA PRO A 28 23.50 28.80 -22.84
C PRO A 28 23.69 27.32 -23.17
N VAL A 29 24.54 26.65 -22.38
CA VAL A 29 24.62 25.19 -22.37
C VAL A 29 23.24 24.71 -21.97
N ALA A 30 22.51 24.13 -22.94
CA ALA A 30 21.26 23.44 -22.66
C ALA A 30 21.59 22.33 -21.66
N GLY A 31 21.19 22.52 -20.40
CA GLY A 31 21.18 21.45 -19.42
C GLY A 31 20.34 20.28 -19.94
N PRO A 32 20.55 19.06 -19.42
CA PRO A 32 19.71 17.93 -19.78
C PRO A 32 18.23 18.32 -19.65
N PRO A 33 17.37 17.97 -20.63
CA PRO A 33 15.98 18.37 -20.61
C PRO A 33 15.37 17.94 -19.27
N VAL A 34 14.84 18.91 -18.54
CA VAL A 34 14.02 18.64 -17.36
C VAL A 34 12.86 17.76 -17.85
N PRO A 35 12.63 16.57 -17.28
CA PRO A 35 11.49 15.75 -17.67
C PRO A 35 10.22 16.60 -17.54
N SER A 36 9.41 16.67 -18.60
CA SER A 36 8.11 17.35 -18.59
C SER A 36 7.07 16.55 -17.79
N ASP A 37 7.41 16.14 -16.57
CA ASP A 37 6.43 15.62 -15.62
C ASP A 37 5.64 16.82 -15.08
N SER A 38 4.65 17.21 -15.89
CA SER A 38 3.69 18.25 -15.55
C SER A 38 2.99 17.86 -14.25
N LEU A 39 3.16 18.67 -13.19
CA LEU A 39 2.45 18.55 -11.91
C LEU A 39 0.91 18.65 -12.04
N THR A 40 0.41 18.94 -13.24
CA THR A 40 -1.02 19.00 -13.58
C THR A 40 -1.52 17.75 -14.30
N ARG A 41 -0.68 16.76 -14.60
CA ARG A 41 -1.14 15.50 -15.20
C ARG A 41 -1.96 14.74 -14.14
N PRO A 42 -3.22 14.38 -14.42
CA PRO A 42 -3.97 13.51 -13.53
C PRO A 42 -3.17 12.22 -13.28
N PRO A 43 -3.16 11.69 -12.05
CA PRO A 43 -2.54 10.40 -11.77
C PRO A 43 -3.06 9.39 -12.78
N LEU A 44 -2.16 8.63 -13.41
CA LEU A 44 -2.58 7.52 -14.27
C LEU A 44 -3.35 6.55 -13.38
N ALA A 45 -4.58 6.18 -13.78
CA ALA A 45 -5.32 5.15 -13.06
C ALA A 45 -4.47 3.87 -13.04
N PRO A 46 -4.37 3.18 -11.90
CA PRO A 46 -3.60 1.94 -11.83
C PRO A 46 -4.15 0.94 -12.84
N GLU A 47 -3.26 0.16 -13.45
CA GLU A 47 -3.67 -0.87 -14.39
C GLU A 47 -4.64 -1.85 -13.71
N PRO A 48 -5.77 -2.19 -14.35
CA PRO A 48 -6.70 -3.16 -13.80
C PRO A 48 -6.00 -4.49 -13.52
N VAL A 49 -6.15 -5.00 -12.30
CA VAL A 49 -5.61 -6.31 -11.92
C VAL A 49 -6.52 -7.41 -12.44
N SER A 50 -6.04 -8.19 -13.40
CA SER A 50 -6.70 -9.42 -13.86
C SER A 50 -6.36 -10.60 -12.95
N LEU A 51 -7.38 -11.34 -12.54
CA LEU A 51 -7.22 -12.56 -11.75
C LEU A 51 -6.80 -13.74 -12.66
N THR A 52 -6.16 -14.74 -12.07
CA THR A 52 -5.99 -16.04 -12.73
C THR A 52 -7.30 -16.83 -12.71
N PRO A 53 -7.50 -17.80 -13.61
CA PRO A 53 -8.70 -18.64 -13.61
C PRO A 53 -8.97 -19.33 -12.26
N GLU A 54 -7.92 -19.75 -11.57
CA GLU A 54 -8.00 -20.42 -10.27
C GLU A 54 -8.48 -19.43 -9.18
N ALA A 55 -7.93 -18.20 -9.18
CA ALA A 55 -8.37 -17.16 -8.28
C ALA A 55 -9.81 -16.71 -8.55
N GLU A 56 -10.23 -16.64 -9.82
CA GLU A 56 -11.62 -16.39 -10.19
C GLU A 56 -12.56 -17.50 -9.70
N ALA A 57 -12.17 -18.76 -9.86
CA ALA A 57 -12.95 -19.90 -9.41
C ALA A 57 -13.14 -19.89 -7.89
N MET A 58 -12.08 -19.58 -7.13
CA MET A 58 -12.16 -19.44 -5.68
C MET A 58 -13.00 -18.23 -5.26
N LYS A 59 -12.82 -17.06 -5.89
CA LYS A 59 -13.67 -15.88 -5.67
C LYS A 59 -15.15 -16.23 -5.87
N ALA A 60 -15.46 -16.93 -6.96
CA ALA A 60 -16.81 -17.38 -7.25
C ALA A 60 -17.34 -18.38 -6.21
N ALA A 61 -16.50 -19.29 -5.69
CA ALA A 61 -16.88 -20.21 -4.63
C ALA A 61 -17.25 -19.49 -3.33
N ILE A 62 -16.43 -18.52 -2.92
CA ILE A 62 -16.67 -17.71 -1.73
C ILE A 62 -17.98 -16.92 -1.89
N LEU A 63 -18.17 -16.25 -3.03
CA LEU A 63 -19.38 -15.47 -3.31
C LEU A 63 -20.64 -16.33 -3.31
N ARG A 64 -20.62 -17.54 -3.89
CA ARG A 64 -21.77 -18.45 -3.87
C ARG A 64 -22.22 -18.79 -2.44
N GLU A 65 -21.29 -19.08 -1.54
CA GLU A 65 -21.64 -19.39 -0.15
C GLU A 65 -22.08 -18.14 0.62
N ALA A 66 -21.45 -16.99 0.35
CA ALA A 66 -21.82 -15.71 0.96
C ALA A 66 -23.22 -15.22 0.54
N GLU A 67 -23.57 -15.33 -0.75
CA GLU A 67 -24.89 -14.95 -1.28
C GLU A 67 -26.02 -15.79 -0.70
N ARG A 68 -25.76 -17.07 -0.41
CA ARG A 68 -26.70 -17.97 0.27
C ARG A 68 -26.83 -17.68 1.77
N GLY A 69 -25.97 -16.83 2.34
CA GLY A 69 -25.88 -16.61 3.79
C GLY A 69 -25.40 -17.85 4.56
N ALA A 70 -24.75 -18.80 3.88
CA ALA A 70 -24.44 -20.13 4.40
C ALA A 70 -23.14 -20.12 5.22
N LEU A 71 -23.18 -19.51 6.41
CA LEU A 71 -21.97 -19.29 7.23
C LEU A 71 -21.19 -20.59 7.56
N ARG A 72 -21.88 -21.71 7.77
CA ARG A 72 -21.23 -23.01 7.97
C ARG A 72 -20.48 -23.50 6.73
N SER A 73 -21.08 -23.35 5.56
CA SER A 73 -20.43 -23.71 4.29
C SER A 73 -19.22 -22.84 4.01
N LEU A 74 -19.34 -21.53 4.29
CA LEU A 74 -18.23 -20.59 4.16
C LEU A 74 -17.06 -20.97 5.09
N ALA A 75 -17.35 -21.29 6.36
CA ALA A 75 -16.35 -21.72 7.32
C ALA A 75 -15.70 -23.06 6.94
N ARG A 76 -16.47 -23.99 6.38
CA ARG A 76 -15.92 -25.25 5.84
C ARG A 76 -14.97 -24.98 4.66
N LEU A 77 -15.38 -24.13 3.71
CA LEU A 77 -14.54 -23.75 2.57
C LEU A 77 -13.21 -23.15 3.04
N ALA A 78 -13.26 -22.29 4.05
CA ALA A 78 -12.08 -21.73 4.71
C ALA A 78 -11.21 -22.80 5.37
N GLY A 79 -11.81 -23.71 6.14
CA GLY A 79 -11.09 -24.80 6.82
C GLY A 79 -10.47 -25.85 5.89
N GLU A 80 -10.92 -25.92 4.63
CA GLU A 80 -10.30 -26.75 3.58
C GLU A 80 -9.01 -26.13 3.03
N GLN A 81 -8.74 -24.83 3.31
CA GLN A 81 -7.55 -24.14 2.84
C GLN A 81 -6.42 -24.24 3.85
N GLU A 82 -5.25 -24.67 3.38
CA GLU A 82 -4.07 -24.73 4.21
C GLU A 82 -3.66 -23.32 4.71
N GLY A 83 -3.54 -23.20 6.03
CA GLY A 83 -3.06 -21.99 6.69
C GLY A 83 -4.03 -20.81 6.67
N PHE A 84 -5.31 -21.01 6.34
CA PHE A 84 -6.26 -19.92 6.27
C PHE A 84 -6.45 -19.20 7.62
N MET A 85 -6.41 -17.87 7.56
CA MET A 85 -6.56 -17.02 8.75
C MET A 85 -7.82 -16.17 8.68
N SER A 86 -8.69 -16.33 9.68
CA SER A 86 -9.84 -15.44 9.91
C SER A 86 -9.71 -14.56 11.15
N ASN A 87 -8.82 -14.95 12.06
CA ASN A 87 -8.60 -14.31 13.34
C ASN A 87 -7.19 -14.64 13.83
N VAL A 88 -6.63 -13.78 14.70
CA VAL A 88 -5.27 -13.95 15.23
C VAL A 88 -5.20 -15.04 16.31
N GLY A 89 -6.33 -15.32 16.98
CA GLY A 89 -6.38 -16.25 18.11
C GLY A 89 -6.45 -17.73 17.75
N GLY A 90 -6.43 -18.09 16.45
CA GLY A 90 -6.57 -19.47 16.00
C GLY A 90 -7.91 -20.13 16.34
N ARG A 91 -8.94 -19.33 16.66
CA ARG A 91 -10.30 -19.83 16.91
C ARG A 91 -10.85 -20.44 15.63
N ASP A 92 -11.67 -21.48 15.79
CA ASP A 92 -12.49 -22.03 14.71
C ASP A 92 -13.20 -20.93 13.91
N HIS A 93 -13.16 -21.04 12.59
CA HIS A 93 -13.66 -20.01 11.67
C HIS A 93 -15.17 -19.81 11.84
N PHE A 94 -15.93 -20.91 12.01
CA PHE A 94 -17.37 -20.82 12.20
C PHE A 94 -17.70 -20.14 13.53
N GLU A 95 -17.08 -20.57 14.62
CA GLU A 95 -17.32 -19.98 15.94
C GLU A 95 -16.99 -18.49 15.98
N PHE A 96 -15.88 -18.09 15.37
CA PHE A 96 -15.48 -16.68 15.28
C PHE A 96 -16.49 -15.85 14.48
N TRP A 97 -16.82 -16.30 13.27
CA TRP A 97 -17.75 -15.60 12.39
C TRP A 97 -19.19 -15.59 12.89
N ASP A 98 -19.62 -16.66 13.56
CA ASP A 98 -20.96 -16.71 14.12
C ASP A 98 -21.08 -15.79 15.33
N LEU A 99 -20.04 -15.65 16.15
CA LEU A 99 -19.97 -14.63 17.20
C LEU A 99 -20.14 -13.23 16.60
N LEU A 100 -19.36 -12.89 15.58
CA LEU A 100 -19.42 -11.58 14.91
C LEU A 100 -20.81 -11.29 14.35
N ARG A 101 -21.43 -12.29 13.71
CA ARG A 101 -22.78 -12.16 13.18
C ARG A 101 -23.80 -11.88 14.29
N ARG A 102 -23.68 -12.56 15.44
CA ARG A 102 -24.54 -12.33 16.61
C ARG A 102 -24.33 -10.96 17.25
N THR A 103 -23.14 -10.37 17.10
CA THR A 103 -22.83 -9.00 17.57
C THR A 103 -23.06 -7.93 16.50
N GLY A 104 -23.68 -8.27 15.37
CA GLY A 104 -24.12 -7.32 14.34
C GLY A 104 -23.23 -7.20 13.10
N VAL A 105 -22.09 -7.91 13.05
CA VAL A 105 -21.18 -7.91 11.90
C VAL A 105 -21.39 -9.19 11.09
N ASP A 106 -22.14 -9.11 9.97
CA ASP A 106 -22.39 -10.26 9.09
C ASP A 106 -21.21 -10.54 8.12
N PRO A 107 -20.45 -11.64 8.30
CA PRO A 107 -19.27 -11.93 7.49
C PRO A 107 -19.60 -12.20 6.02
N ASN A 108 -20.79 -12.76 5.73
CA ASN A 108 -21.22 -13.03 4.35
C ASN A 108 -21.47 -11.72 3.60
N ARG A 109 -22.11 -10.73 4.25
CA ARG A 109 -22.28 -9.39 3.67
C ARG A 109 -20.93 -8.72 3.47
N LYS A 110 -20.07 -8.70 4.50
CA LYS A 110 -18.76 -8.07 4.44
C LYS A 110 -17.85 -8.61 3.32
N LEU A 111 -17.88 -9.93 3.06
CA LEU A 111 -17.15 -10.51 1.91
C LEU A 111 -17.70 -10.05 0.56
N ARG A 112 -19.03 -9.96 0.42
CA ARG A 112 -19.64 -9.43 -0.81
C ARG A 112 -19.23 -7.99 -1.04
N ASP A 113 -19.34 -7.15 -0.01
CA ASP A 113 -18.96 -5.74 -0.05
C ASP A 113 -17.46 -5.58 -0.45
N LEU A 114 -16.56 -6.44 0.04
CA LEU A 114 -15.14 -6.43 -0.36
C LEU A 114 -14.96 -6.72 -1.86
N PHE A 115 -15.66 -7.73 -2.37
CA PHE A 115 -15.49 -8.21 -3.75
C PHE A 115 -16.15 -7.34 -4.82
N GLU A 116 -16.98 -6.37 -4.42
CA GLU A 116 -17.46 -5.28 -5.28
C GLU A 116 -16.32 -4.31 -5.66
N GLY A 117 -15.30 -4.20 -4.79
CA GLY A 117 -14.11 -3.39 -5.05
C GLY A 117 -13.08 -4.07 -5.96
N PRO A 118 -12.13 -3.29 -6.52
CA PRO A 118 -11.04 -3.84 -7.30
C PRO A 118 -10.04 -4.61 -6.41
N PRO A 119 -9.45 -5.71 -6.91
CA PRO A 119 -8.28 -6.31 -6.29
C PRO A 119 -7.03 -5.47 -6.51
N GLY A 120 -6.10 -5.58 -5.57
CA GLY A 120 -4.70 -5.24 -5.75
C GLY A 120 -3.88 -6.52 -5.88
N LYS A 121 -2.66 -6.39 -6.39
CA LYS A 121 -1.71 -7.50 -6.54
C LYS A 121 -0.54 -7.29 -5.59
N ARG A 122 -0.17 -8.33 -4.85
CA ARG A 122 1.00 -8.34 -3.98
C ARG A 122 1.80 -9.61 -4.20
N GLU A 123 3.12 -9.51 -4.18
CA GLU A 123 4.02 -10.66 -4.20
C GLU A 123 4.58 -10.87 -2.79
N ILE A 124 4.41 -12.05 -2.24
CA ILE A 124 4.90 -12.41 -0.91
C ILE A 124 5.61 -13.76 -1.04
N ASP A 125 6.89 -13.79 -0.70
CA ASP A 125 7.72 -14.99 -0.76
C ASP A 125 7.67 -15.72 -2.11
N GLY A 126 7.53 -14.97 -3.22
CA GLY A 126 7.43 -15.48 -4.58
C GLY A 126 6.03 -15.97 -4.99
N GLU A 127 5.04 -15.92 -4.10
CA GLU A 127 3.64 -16.19 -4.41
C GLU A 127 2.90 -14.88 -4.71
N ILE A 128 2.08 -14.88 -5.78
CA ILE A 128 1.22 -13.74 -6.11
C ILE A 128 -0.10 -13.88 -5.35
N TRP A 129 -0.46 -12.86 -4.58
CA TRP A 129 -1.75 -12.74 -3.90
C TRP A 129 -2.56 -11.59 -4.49
N PHE A 130 -3.84 -11.87 -4.74
CA PHE A 130 -4.86 -10.88 -5.06
C PHE A 130 -5.56 -10.47 -3.77
N VAL A 131 -5.49 -9.19 -3.41
CA VAL A 131 -5.96 -8.66 -2.12
C VAL A 131 -7.09 -7.67 -2.33
N TRP A 132 -8.15 -7.80 -1.54
CA TRP A 132 -9.24 -6.84 -1.48
C TRP A 132 -9.29 -6.16 -0.11
N PRO A 133 -9.52 -4.84 -0.05
CA PRO A 133 -9.50 -3.93 -1.20
C PRO A 133 -8.07 -3.78 -1.76
N ASP A 134 -7.95 -3.34 -3.01
CA ASP A 134 -6.68 -3.00 -3.67
C ASP A 134 -5.71 -2.16 -2.83
N ILE A 135 -6.20 -1.19 -2.06
CA ILE A 135 -5.34 -0.38 -1.19
C ILE A 135 -4.65 -1.20 -0.10
N ALA A 136 -5.25 -2.32 0.32
CA ALA A 136 -4.65 -3.24 1.29
C ALA A 136 -3.53 -4.11 0.68
N ALA A 137 -3.35 -4.10 -0.64
CA ALA A 137 -2.24 -4.75 -1.31
C ALA A 137 -0.94 -3.91 -1.27
N LYS A 138 -1.05 -2.60 -1.01
CA LYS A 138 0.12 -1.69 -0.95
C LYS A 138 1.02 -2.04 0.24
N ASP A 139 2.33 -1.87 0.05
CA ASP A 139 3.27 -1.95 1.16
C ASP A 139 3.13 -0.74 2.09
N VAL A 140 3.55 -0.92 3.34
CA VAL A 140 3.48 0.09 4.40
C VAL A 140 4.04 1.45 3.94
N ARG A 141 5.15 1.43 3.19
CA ARG A 141 5.84 2.64 2.71
C ARG A 141 5.04 3.43 1.67
N ASP A 142 4.15 2.76 0.96
CA ASP A 142 3.32 3.33 -0.12
C ASP A 142 1.88 3.58 0.33
N LEU A 143 1.50 3.07 1.50
CA LEU A 143 0.21 3.29 2.14
C LEU A 143 0.16 4.61 2.95
N ILE A 144 1.30 5.28 3.15
CA ILE A 144 1.39 6.56 3.87
C ILE A 144 0.40 7.57 3.27
N PRO A 145 -0.57 8.10 4.04
CA PRO A 145 -1.64 8.93 3.52
C PRO A 145 -1.11 10.10 2.68
N GLU A 146 -0.02 10.73 3.13
CA GLU A 146 0.62 11.88 2.52
C GLU A 146 1.15 11.61 1.10
N LYS A 147 1.49 10.36 0.77
CA LYS A 147 1.92 9.94 -0.56
C LYS A 147 0.77 9.57 -1.49
N LEU A 148 -0.41 9.30 -0.94
CA LEU A 148 -1.58 8.93 -1.71
C LEU A 148 -2.19 10.13 -2.43
N THR A 149 -2.80 9.85 -3.58
CA THR A 149 -3.63 10.82 -4.28
C THR A 149 -4.82 11.26 -3.39
N PHE A 150 -5.43 12.40 -3.70
CA PHE A 150 -6.59 12.87 -2.94
C PHE A 150 -7.73 11.84 -2.89
N VAL A 151 -7.98 11.15 -4.02
CA VAL A 151 -9.03 10.12 -4.13
C VAL A 151 -8.70 8.90 -3.28
N GLU A 152 -7.48 8.37 -3.39
CA GLU A 152 -7.04 7.22 -2.58
C GLU A 152 -7.06 7.53 -1.09
N ARG A 153 -6.62 8.73 -0.69
CA ARG A 153 -6.61 9.17 0.71
C ARG A 153 -8.02 9.30 1.28
N ARG A 154 -8.94 9.87 0.51
CA ARG A 154 -10.36 9.93 0.91
C ARG A 154 -10.92 8.53 1.09
N ARG A 155 -10.69 7.63 0.13
CA ARG A 155 -11.15 6.25 0.20
C ARG A 155 -10.51 5.49 1.37
N LEU A 156 -9.23 5.70 1.63
CA LEU A 156 -8.54 5.12 2.78
C LEU A 156 -9.25 5.55 4.07
N ARG A 157 -9.50 6.85 4.27
CA ARG A 157 -10.24 7.37 5.43
C ARG A 157 -11.65 6.76 5.54
N GLU A 158 -12.38 6.62 4.44
CA GLU A 158 -13.70 5.97 4.43
C GLU A 158 -13.63 4.49 4.84
N LEU A 159 -12.52 3.80 4.56
CA LEU A 159 -12.35 2.38 4.86
C LEU A 159 -11.89 2.10 6.30
N ILE A 160 -11.08 2.98 6.91
CA ILE A 160 -10.42 2.69 8.20
C ILE A 160 -10.54 3.80 9.26
N GLY A 161 -11.21 4.91 8.95
CA GLY A 161 -11.34 6.05 9.85
C GLY A 161 -10.02 6.79 10.13
N GLU A 162 -10.05 7.77 11.03
CA GLU A 162 -8.84 8.52 11.43
C GLU A 162 -7.90 7.66 12.30
N ASP A 163 -8.44 6.79 13.16
CA ASP A 163 -7.63 5.90 13.99
C ASP A 163 -6.79 4.93 13.15
N GLY A 164 -7.38 4.37 12.09
CA GLY A 164 -6.65 3.53 11.15
C GLY A 164 -5.56 4.31 10.39
N ILE A 165 -5.81 5.58 10.09
CA ILE A 165 -4.82 6.47 9.46
C ILE A 165 -3.63 6.69 10.40
N ASP A 166 -3.89 6.91 11.69
CA ASP A 166 -2.83 7.12 12.68
C ASP A 166 -1.99 5.85 12.90
N ARG A 167 -2.59 4.66 12.84
CA ARG A 167 -1.86 3.39 12.84
C ARG A 167 -0.92 3.26 11.63
N ILE A 168 -1.37 3.64 10.44
CA ILE A 168 -0.52 3.64 9.24
C ILE A 168 0.64 4.62 9.41
N ARG A 169 0.40 5.81 9.98
CA ARG A 169 1.47 6.77 10.29
C ARG A 169 2.47 6.24 11.33
N ALA A 170 2.03 5.40 12.25
CA ALA A 170 2.88 4.69 13.20
C ALA A 170 3.70 3.56 12.56
N GLY A 171 3.53 3.31 11.25
CA GLY A 171 4.26 2.29 10.50
C GLY A 171 3.59 0.93 10.46
N GLU A 172 2.31 0.83 10.84
CA GLU A 172 1.53 -0.39 10.66
C GLU A 172 1.08 -0.55 9.20
N GLY A 173 0.82 -1.80 8.79
CA GLY A 173 0.15 -2.09 7.53
C GLY A 173 -1.33 -1.71 7.55
N TYR A 174 -2.03 -1.97 6.46
CA TYR A 174 -3.45 -1.68 6.34
C TYR A 174 -4.27 -2.35 7.48
N PRO A 175 -4.91 -1.58 8.39
CA PRO A 175 -5.54 -2.13 9.58
C PRO A 175 -6.99 -2.60 9.36
N GLY A 176 -7.59 -2.20 8.23
CA GLY A 176 -8.99 -2.45 7.93
C GLY A 176 -9.29 -3.88 7.49
N MET A 177 -10.57 -4.08 7.20
CA MET A 177 -11.11 -5.31 6.64
C MET A 177 -10.47 -5.65 5.28
N ARG A 178 -10.07 -6.91 5.11
CA ARG A 178 -9.40 -7.40 3.90
C ARG A 178 -9.51 -8.90 3.72
N THR A 179 -9.43 -9.36 2.48
CA THR A 179 -9.34 -10.77 2.10
C THR A 179 -8.28 -10.96 1.02
N ALA A 180 -7.69 -12.14 0.92
CA ALA A 180 -6.72 -12.45 -0.14
C ALA A 180 -6.90 -13.85 -0.71
N ILE A 181 -6.72 -13.96 -2.04
CA ILE A 181 -6.72 -15.22 -2.78
C ILE A 181 -5.39 -15.29 -3.54
N SER A 182 -4.66 -16.39 -3.43
CA SER A 182 -3.43 -16.56 -4.21
C SER A 182 -3.73 -16.79 -5.70
N ALA A 183 -2.70 -16.61 -6.54
CA ALA A 183 -2.81 -16.89 -7.96
C ALA A 183 -3.12 -18.36 -8.28
N GLU A 184 -2.90 -19.27 -7.36
CA GLU A 184 -3.24 -20.70 -7.49
C GLU A 184 -4.66 -21.03 -6.97
N GLY A 185 -5.42 -20.01 -6.57
CA GLY A 185 -6.81 -20.18 -6.12
C GLY A 185 -6.96 -20.60 -4.66
N ARG A 186 -5.90 -20.52 -3.84
CA ARG A 186 -6.02 -20.74 -2.40
C ARG A 186 -6.60 -19.50 -1.73
N TRP A 187 -7.65 -19.65 -0.92
CA TRP A 187 -8.13 -18.55 -0.09
C TRP A 187 -7.22 -18.43 1.14
N VAL A 188 -6.53 -17.29 1.27
CA VAL A 188 -5.39 -17.13 2.19
C VAL A 188 -5.85 -16.58 3.54
N TYR A 189 -6.68 -15.53 3.54
CA TYR A 189 -7.24 -14.97 4.75
C TYR A 189 -8.53 -14.20 4.49
N PHE A 190 -9.32 -14.01 5.54
CA PHE A 190 -10.38 -13.01 5.61
C PHE A 190 -10.43 -12.39 7.01
N VAL A 191 -9.94 -11.16 7.10
CA VAL A 191 -9.81 -10.42 8.36
C VAL A 191 -10.79 -9.25 8.32
N LEU A 192 -11.60 -9.10 9.37
CA LEU A 192 -12.63 -8.06 9.45
C LEU A 192 -12.12 -6.69 9.88
N GLY A 193 -10.81 -6.52 10.04
CA GLY A 193 -10.21 -5.35 10.64
C GLY A 193 -10.41 -5.35 12.16
N GLN A 194 -9.69 -4.48 12.86
CA GLN A 194 -10.13 -4.05 14.18
C GLN A 194 -10.94 -2.80 13.91
N ASP A 195 -12.26 -2.87 14.08
CA ASP A 195 -13.09 -1.68 14.06
C ASP A 195 -12.51 -0.74 15.12
N GLY A 196 -12.06 0.45 14.71
CA GLY A 196 -11.89 1.55 15.64
C GLY A 196 -13.28 1.75 16.24
N GLU A 197 -13.40 1.57 17.55
CA GLU A 197 -14.63 1.87 18.28
C GLU A 197 -15.04 3.30 17.92
N GLU A 198 -16.26 3.49 17.38
CA GLU A 198 -16.88 4.81 17.21
C GLU A 198 -17.09 5.51 18.56
#